data_AF-A0A949J4E9-F1
#
_entry.id   AF-A0A949J4E9-F1
#
_cell.length_a   1.000
_cell.length_b   1.000
_cell.length_c   1.000
_cell.angle_alpha   90.00
_cell.angle_beta   90.00
_cell.angle_gamma   90.00
#
_symmetry.space_group_name_H-M   'P 1'
#
loop_
_entity.id
_entity.type
_entity.pdbx_description
1 polymer ?
#
loop_
_entity_poly.entity_id
_entity_poly.type
_entity_poly.pdbx_seq_one_letter_code
_entity_poly.pdbx_strand_id
1 'polypeptide(L)' 'MAAHDEALTAGRRTYLDPRTGLVVQTRVAHLERGTCCDSGCRHCPWVRGVEGVN' A
#
# COMPACT_ATOMS: atom_id res chain seq x y z
N MET A 1 -11.70 0.29 4.39
CA MET A 1 -10.82 0.84 5.45
C MET A 1 -11.01 2.34 5.39
N ALA A 2 -11.72 2.99 6.31
CA ALA A 2 -12.19 4.37 6.11
C ALA A 2 -11.10 5.36 5.65
N ALA A 3 -9.92 5.36 6.28
CA ALA A 3 -8.80 6.22 5.89
C ALA A 3 -8.21 5.91 4.50
N HIS A 4 -8.23 4.64 4.08
CA HIS A 4 -7.85 4.26 2.72
C HIS A 4 -8.86 4.79 1.71
N ASP A 5 -10.15 4.62 1.99
CA ASP A 5 -11.23 4.99 1.08
C ASP A 5 -11.28 6.52 0.92
N GLU A 6 -11.10 7.26 2.01
CA GLU A 6 -10.93 8.72 2.00
C GLU A 6 -9.71 9.18 1.19
N ALA A 7 -8.58 8.46 1.31
CA ALA A 7 -7.40 8.75 0.50
C ALA A 7 -7.68 8.55 -0.99
N LEU A 8 -8.38 7.49 -1.38
CA LEU A 8 -8.77 7.26 -2.77
C LEU A 8 -9.70 8.37 -3.29
N THR A 9 -10.74 8.73 -2.54
CA THR A 9 -11.66 9.82 -2.92
C THR A 9 -10.93 11.16 -3.07
N ALA A 10 -9.95 11.43 -2.21
CA ALA A 10 -9.13 12.64 -2.27
C ALA A 10 -7.98 12.58 -3.29
N GLY A 11 -7.84 11.50 -4.07
CA GLY A 11 -6.73 11.31 -5.02
C GLY A 11 -5.36 11.17 -4.34
N ARG A 12 -5.31 10.83 -3.06
CA ARG A 12 -4.07 10.64 -2.30
C ARG A 12 -3.49 9.24 -2.54
N ARG A 13 -2.17 9.21 -2.64
CA ARG A 13 -1.36 8.00 -2.83
C ARG A 13 -1.03 7.27 -1.53
N THR A 14 -1.22 7.94 -0.40
CA THR A 14 -0.95 7.40 0.93
C THR A 14 -2.01 7.84 1.92
N TYR A 15 -2.10 7.12 3.04
CA TYR A 15 -2.87 7.50 4.22
C TYR A 15 -2.12 7.13 5.48
N LEU A 16 -2.42 7.82 6.59
CA LEU A 16 -1.94 7.42 7.92
C LEU A 16 -2.84 6.31 8.45
N ASP A 17 -2.29 5.14 8.74
CA ASP A 17 -3.06 4.06 9.34
C ASP A 17 -3.32 4.35 10.83
N PRO A 18 -4.57 4.57 11.25
CA PRO A 18 -4.88 4.92 12.64
C PRO A 18 -4.53 3.81 13.64
N ARG A 19 -4.36 2.57 13.18
CA ARG A 19 -4.01 1.44 14.05
C ARG A 19 -2.53 1.33 14.34
N THR A 20 -1.67 1.71 13.38
CA THR A 20 -0.22 1.49 13.47
C THR A 20 0.58 2.78 13.48
N GLY A 21 -0.04 3.92 13.14
CA GLY A 21 0.66 5.21 12.96
C GLY A 21 1.56 5.25 11.74
N LEU A 22 1.54 4.22 10.88
CA LEU A 22 2.38 4.15 9.69
C LEU A 22 1.72 4.84 8.49
N VAL A 23 2.56 5.41 7.63
CA VAL A 23 2.12 5.86 6.30
C VAL A 23 2.00 4.64 5.39
N VAL A 24 0.79 4.38 4.90
CA VAL A 24 0.48 3.24 4.03
C VAL A 24 0.21 3.74 2.62
N GLN A 25 0.86 3.13 1.63
CA GLN A 25 0.59 3.37 0.21
C GLN A 25 -0.74 2.72 -0.22
N THR A 26 -1.52 3.44 -1.02
CA THR A 26 -2.75 2.92 -1.62
C THR A 26 -2.42 2.01 -2.80
N ARG A 27 -3.39 1.19 -3.23
CA ARG A 27 -3.22 0.36 -4.44
C ARG A 27 -2.89 1.20 -5.68
N VAL A 28 -3.44 2.40 -5.79
CA VAL A 28 -3.17 3.34 -6.89
C VAL A 28 -1.71 3.73 -6.92
N ALA A 29 -1.13 4.10 -5.76
CA ALA A 29 0.28 4.46 -5.66
C ALA A 29 1.21 3.31 -6.11
N HIS A 30 0.81 2.07 -5.83
CA HIS A 30 1.52 0.90 -6.32
C HIS A 30 1.41 0.76 -7.84
N LEU A 31 0.21 0.83 -8.42
CA LEU A 31 0.03 0.76 -9.86
C LEU A 31 0.81 1.85 -10.61
N GLU A 32 0.83 3.08 -10.11
CA GLU A 32 1.62 4.18 -10.67
C GLU A 32 3.13 3.93 -10.56
N ARG A 33 3.59 3.35 -9.44
CA ARG A 33 5.00 2.95 -9.26
C ARG A 33 5.40 1.83 -10.23
N GLY A 34 4.48 0.95 -10.59
CA GLY A 34 4.72 -0.18 -11.50
C GLY A 34 5.53 -1.34 -10.91
N THR A 35 5.88 -1.30 -9.63
CA THR A 35 6.64 -2.37 -8.95
C THR A 35 6.30 -2.48 -7.47
N CYS A 36 6.62 -3.63 -6.87
CA CYS A 36 6.53 -3.86 -5.43
C CYS A 36 7.42 -2.87 -4.67
N CYS A 37 6.97 -2.41 -3.50
CA CYS A 37 7.76 -1.50 -2.66
C CYS A 37 8.58 -2.23 -1.58
N ASP A 38 8.48 -3.56 -1.51
CA ASP A 38 9.29 -4.45 -0.65
C ASP A 38 9.19 -4.17 0.86
N SER A 39 8.17 -3.43 1.27
CA SER A 39 7.95 -2.99 2.66
C SER A 39 6.81 -3.73 3.35
N GLY A 40 6.29 -4.81 2.76
CA GLY A 40 5.16 -5.58 3.32
C GLY A 40 3.86 -4.77 3.40
N CYS A 41 3.60 -3.88 2.45
CA CYS A 41 2.39 -3.06 2.44
C CYS A 41 1.12 -3.88 2.16
N ARG A 42 0.00 -3.43 2.72
CA ARG A 42 -1.30 -4.16 2.71
C ARG A 42 -2.06 -4.08 1.39
N HIS A 43 -1.69 -3.14 0.52
CA HIS A 43 -2.39 -2.86 -0.74
C HIS A 43 -1.53 -3.14 -1.97
N CYS A 44 -0.43 -3.88 -1.80
CA CYS A 44 0.43 -4.27 -2.92
C CYS A 44 -0.35 -5.19 -3.87
N PRO A 45 -0.49 -4.86 -5.16
CA PRO A 45 -1.02 -5.80 -6.14
C PRO A 45 0.00 -6.90 -6.48
N TRP A 46 1.28 -6.68 -6.19
CA TRP A 46 2.35 -7.67 -6.34
C TRP A 46 2.53 -8.40 -5.02
N VAL A 47 1.81 -9.51 -4.86
CA VAL A 47 2.10 -10.47 -3.80
C VAL A 47 3.51 -11.00 -4.08
N ARG A 48 4.48 -10.71 -3.21
CA ARG A 48 5.75 -11.44 -3.26
C ARG A 48 5.39 -12.89 -3.00
N GLY A 49 5.55 -13.73 -4.03
CA GLY A 49 5.40 -15.17 -3.89
C GLY A 49 6.19 -15.61 -2.66
N VAL A 50 5.50 -16.33 -1.78
CA VAL A 50 6.09 -17.03 -0.65
C VAL A 50 7.01 -18.14 -1.19
N GLU A 51 8.18 -17.81 -1.72
CA GLU A 51 9.21 -18.79 -2.04
C GLU A 51 10.59 -18.13 -1.98
N GLY A 52 11.41 -18.58 -1.01
CA GLY A 52 12.85 -18.41 -1.04
C GLY A 52 13.41 -17.43 -0.03
N VAL A 53 13.85 -17.98 1.10
CA VAL A 53 15.08 -17.51 1.75
C VAL A 53 16.17 -17.36 0.67
N ASN A 54 16.92 -16.26 0.75
CA ASN A 54 18.35 -16.19 0.45
C ASN A 54 18.91 -15.05 1.30
#